data_AF-A0A3N5SHZ5-F1
#
_entry.id   AF-A0A3N5SHZ5-F1
#
_cell.length_a   1.000
_cell.length_b   1.000
_cell.length_c   1.000
_cell.angle_alpha   90.00
_cell.angle_beta   90.00
_cell.angle_gamma   90.00
#
_symmetry.space_group_name_H-M   'P 1'
#
loop_
_entity.id
_entity.type
_entity.pdbx_description
1 polymer ?
#
loop_
_entity_poly.entity_id
_entity_poly.type
_entity_poly.pdbx_seq_one_letter_code
_entity_poly.pdbx_strand_id
1 'polypeptide(L)'
;MPDYYQRIKEQYTNSRGDSMELFKEILLASSQIGMDEALAYLGQCVIEKRSAWLKANREGVMDENDPVTEGYRWFYEKYLGVAASEDGEIVEHTPKRIVMRWWNHCPTLEACNKLGLDTREVCKKAYEKPVQEFLKQIDPRLRFNRNYVNIRPHAAYCEEIIELED
;
A
#
# COMPACT_ATOMS: atom_id res chain seq x y z
N MET A 1 22.50 3.50 -20.34
CA MET A 1 22.26 3.73 -18.90
C MET A 1 21.47 2.55 -18.36
N PRO A 2 21.73 2.05 -17.15
CA PRO A 2 20.90 0.98 -16.58
C PRO A 2 19.47 1.47 -16.42
N ASP A 3 18.50 0.68 -16.90
CA ASP A 3 17.09 0.96 -16.72
C ASP A 3 16.65 0.45 -15.32
N TYR A 4 16.93 1.25 -14.28
CA TYR A 4 16.60 0.90 -12.89
C TYR A 4 15.11 0.67 -12.70
N TYR A 5 14.27 1.40 -13.45
CA TYR A 5 12.82 1.19 -13.41
C TYR A 5 12.46 -0.23 -13.83
N GLN A 6 12.99 -0.71 -14.96
CA GLN A 6 12.70 -2.07 -15.44
C GLN A 6 13.20 -3.16 -14.49
N ARG A 7 14.37 -2.97 -13.86
CA ARG A 7 14.89 -3.93 -12.87
C ARG A 7 14.01 -3.99 -11.62
N ILE A 8 13.62 -2.83 -11.08
CA ILE A 8 12.68 -2.76 -9.94
C ILE A 8 11.34 -3.39 -10.31
N LYS A 9 10.83 -3.12 -11.51
CA LYS A 9 9.58 -3.68 -12.03
C LYS A 9 9.63 -5.20 -12.14
N GLU A 10 10.72 -5.75 -12.66
CA GLU A 10 10.94 -7.19 -12.75
C GLU A 10 10.94 -7.84 -11.36
N GLN A 11 11.70 -7.28 -10.41
CA GLN A 11 11.74 -7.79 -9.04
C GLN A 11 10.37 -7.67 -8.34
N TYR A 12 9.66 -6.56 -8.53
CA TYR A 12 8.33 -6.37 -7.94
C TYR A 12 7.32 -7.36 -8.49
N THR A 13 7.37 -7.65 -9.79
CA THR A 13 6.48 -8.62 -10.44
C THR A 13 6.73 -10.05 -9.93
N ASN A 14 7.99 -10.38 -9.66
CA ASN A 14 8.41 -11.70 -9.19
C ASN A 14 8.33 -11.87 -7.67
N SER A 15 8.10 -10.80 -6.91
CA SER A 15 7.93 -10.86 -5.45
C SER A 15 6.68 -11.68 -5.08
N ARG A 16 6.88 -12.86 -4.49
CA ARG A 16 5.83 -13.79 -4.07
C ARG A 16 5.82 -13.95 -2.56
N GLY A 17 5.25 -12.98 -1.84
CA GLY A 17 5.21 -12.99 -0.38
C GLY A 17 6.55 -12.72 0.31
N ASP A 18 7.63 -12.51 -0.45
CA ASP A 18 8.94 -12.07 0.01
C ASP A 18 9.36 -10.84 -0.80
N SER A 19 9.84 -9.81 -0.12
CA SER A 19 10.30 -8.55 -0.70
C SER A 19 11.81 -8.34 -0.62
N MET A 20 12.60 -9.31 -0.13
CA MET A 20 14.04 -9.14 0.08
C MET A 20 14.80 -8.76 -1.19
N GLU A 21 14.64 -9.50 -2.28
CA GLU A 21 15.35 -9.20 -3.54
C GLU A 21 14.91 -7.88 -4.16
N LEU A 22 13.62 -7.54 -4.04
CA LEU A 22 13.10 -6.24 -4.44
C LEU A 22 13.80 -5.10 -3.69
N PHE A 23 13.91 -5.19 -2.36
CA PHE A 23 14.53 -4.12 -1.57
C PHE A 23 16.05 -4.06 -1.71
N LYS A 24 16.73 -5.19 -2.00
CA LYS A 24 18.13 -5.18 -2.43
C LYS A 24 18.30 -4.42 -3.75
N GLU A 25 17.41 -4.66 -4.72
CA GLU A 25 17.42 -3.93 -5.98
C GLU A 25 17.16 -2.43 -5.78
N ILE A 26 16.22 -2.07 -4.92
CA ILE A 26 15.96 -0.66 -4.55
C ILE A 26 17.21 -0.03 -3.93
N LEU A 27 17.92 -0.71 -3.03
CA LEU A 27 19.17 -0.21 -2.46
C LEU A 27 20.25 -0.02 -3.53
N LEU A 28 20.42 -0.99 -4.43
CA LEU A 28 21.36 -0.88 -5.55
C LEU A 28 21.03 0.33 -6.45
N ALA A 29 19.77 0.49 -6.83
CA ALA A 29 19.32 1.64 -7.60
C ALA A 29 19.55 2.96 -6.84
N SER A 30 19.21 2.99 -5.54
CA SER A 30 19.33 4.20 -4.71
C SER A 30 20.75 4.73 -4.60
N SER A 31 21.77 3.86 -4.72
CA SER A 31 23.18 4.28 -4.75
C SER A 31 23.55 5.13 -5.98
N GLN A 32 22.71 5.11 -7.02
CA GLN A 32 22.94 5.75 -8.30
C GLN A 32 21.96 6.91 -8.54
N ILE A 33 20.69 6.75 -8.15
CA ILE A 33 19.62 7.72 -8.43
C ILE A 33 19.03 8.37 -7.16
N GLY A 34 19.51 7.98 -5.98
CA GLY A 34 18.93 8.40 -4.70
C GLY A 34 17.74 7.53 -4.27
N MET A 35 17.52 7.48 -2.95
CA MET A 35 16.46 6.67 -2.34
C MET A 35 15.05 7.12 -2.78
N ASP A 36 14.83 8.42 -2.88
CA ASP A 36 13.52 8.98 -3.20
C ASP A 36 13.06 8.58 -4.60
N GLU A 37 13.95 8.67 -5.59
CA GLU A 37 13.66 8.26 -6.96
C GLU A 37 13.46 6.74 -7.06
N ALA A 38 14.31 5.95 -6.38
CA ALA A 38 14.17 4.49 -6.36
C ALA A 38 12.83 4.04 -5.75
N LEU A 39 12.38 4.67 -4.66
CA LEU A 39 11.09 4.40 -4.05
C LEU A 39 9.92 4.92 -4.89
N ALA A 40 10.09 6.03 -5.62
CA ALA A 40 9.10 6.51 -6.57
C ALA A 40 8.88 5.51 -7.72
N TYR A 41 9.94 4.89 -8.23
CA TYR A 41 9.86 3.80 -9.21
C TYR A 41 9.11 2.58 -8.66
N LEU A 42 9.36 2.18 -7.41
CA LEU A 42 8.56 1.15 -6.76
C LEU A 42 7.08 1.58 -6.68
N GLY A 43 6.80 2.81 -6.24
CA GLY A 43 5.44 3.34 -6.15
C GLY A 43 4.70 3.28 -7.49
N GLN A 44 5.37 3.64 -8.58
CA GLN A 44 4.82 3.53 -9.93
C GLN A 44 4.49 2.07 -10.31
N CYS A 45 5.38 1.12 -10.00
CA CYS A 45 5.13 -0.30 -10.21
C CYS A 45 3.89 -0.79 -9.43
N VAL A 46 3.73 -0.33 -8.18
CA VAL A 46 2.59 -0.67 -7.33
C VAL A 46 1.28 -0.09 -7.91
N ILE A 47 1.29 1.15 -8.38
CA ILE A 47 0.13 1.79 -9.04
C ILE A 47 -0.28 0.99 -10.28
N GLU A 48 0.67 0.65 -11.16
CA GLU A 48 0.40 -0.10 -12.38
C GLU A 48 -0.27 -1.45 -12.08
N LYS A 49 0.29 -2.22 -11.14
CA LYS A 49 -0.26 -3.53 -10.74
C LYS A 49 -1.64 -3.40 -10.13
N ARG A 50 -1.84 -2.45 -9.21
CA ARG A 50 -3.10 -2.22 -8.50
C ARG A 50 -4.22 -1.79 -9.44
N SER A 51 -3.94 -0.82 -10.31
CA SER A 51 -4.90 -0.32 -11.30
C SER A 51 -5.25 -1.40 -12.33
N ALA A 52 -4.27 -2.18 -12.80
CA ALA A 52 -4.53 -3.30 -13.71
C ALA A 52 -5.41 -4.38 -13.05
N TRP A 53 -5.12 -4.74 -11.79
CA TRP A 53 -5.93 -5.69 -11.04
C TRP A 53 -7.35 -5.18 -10.83
N LEU A 54 -7.53 -3.92 -10.40
CA LEU A 54 -8.86 -3.35 -10.16
C LEU A 54 -9.68 -3.33 -11.45
N LYS A 55 -9.08 -2.88 -12.56
CA LYS A 55 -9.74 -2.89 -13.87
C LYS A 55 -10.18 -4.29 -14.31
N ALA A 56 -9.39 -5.31 -14.00
CA ALA A 56 -9.69 -6.69 -14.39
C ALA A 56 -10.70 -7.40 -13.47
N ASN A 57 -10.82 -6.98 -12.20
CA ASN A 57 -11.64 -7.65 -11.19
C ASN A 57 -12.86 -6.83 -10.74
N ARG A 58 -13.03 -5.61 -11.25
CA ARG A 58 -14.19 -4.77 -10.93
C ARG A 58 -15.43 -5.37 -11.58
N GLU A 59 -16.20 -6.09 -10.77
CA GLU A 59 -17.49 -6.67 -11.12
C GLU A 59 -18.59 -6.07 -10.23
N GLY A 60 -19.77 -5.87 -10.81
CA GLY A 60 -20.95 -5.37 -10.12
C GLY A 60 -21.02 -3.85 -9.96
N VAL A 61 -22.12 -3.39 -9.39
CA VAL A 61 -22.36 -1.98 -9.03
C VAL A 61 -21.80 -1.75 -7.62
N MET A 62 -20.93 -0.76 -7.47
CA MET A 62 -20.46 -0.31 -6.15
C MET A 62 -21.60 0.41 -5.45
N ASP A 63 -21.75 0.21 -4.14
CA ASP A 63 -22.73 0.97 -3.37
C ASP A 63 -22.24 2.41 -3.17
N GLU A 64 -22.75 3.31 -4.00
CA GLU A 64 -22.42 4.74 -3.92
C GLU A 64 -22.92 5.40 -2.63
N ASN A 65 -23.79 4.73 -1.85
CA ASN A 65 -24.27 5.23 -0.57
C ASN A 65 -23.33 4.93 0.60
N ASP A 66 -22.35 4.02 0.41
CA ASP A 66 -21.32 3.72 1.41
C ASP A 66 -19.91 3.59 0.78
N PRO A 67 -19.35 4.69 0.24
CA PRO A 67 -18.06 4.64 -0.46
C PRO A 67 -16.90 4.20 0.44
N VAL A 68 -16.96 4.52 1.73
CA VAL A 68 -15.89 4.20 2.68
C VAL A 68 -15.80 2.71 2.91
N THR A 69 -16.95 2.04 3.13
CA THR A 69 -16.99 0.58 3.26
C THR A 69 -16.63 -0.11 1.95
N GLU A 70 -17.05 0.40 0.78
CA GLU A 70 -16.62 -0.15 -0.51
C GLU A 70 -15.11 0.00 -0.72
N GLY A 71 -14.53 1.15 -0.35
CA GLY A 71 -13.09 1.38 -0.36
C GLY A 71 -12.33 0.36 0.49
N TYR A 72 -12.80 0.13 1.72
CA TYR A 72 -12.25 -0.90 2.60
C TYR A 72 -12.36 -2.30 1.98
N ARG A 73 -13.56 -2.71 1.54
CA ARG A 73 -13.82 -4.04 0.98
C ARG A 73 -12.97 -4.33 -0.25
N TRP A 74 -12.91 -3.41 -1.20
CA TRP A 74 -12.17 -3.64 -2.44
C TRP A 74 -10.67 -3.64 -2.24
N PHE A 75 -10.14 -2.75 -1.38
CA PHE A 75 -8.70 -2.67 -1.19
C PHE A 75 -8.17 -3.75 -0.23
N TYR A 76 -8.76 -3.89 0.95
CA TYR A 76 -8.24 -4.82 1.96
C TYR A 76 -8.71 -6.25 1.72
N GLU A 77 -10.01 -6.47 1.65
CA GLU A 77 -10.55 -7.84 1.61
C GLU A 77 -10.35 -8.47 0.23
N LYS A 78 -10.66 -7.75 -0.85
CA LYS A 78 -10.56 -8.32 -2.20
C LYS A 78 -9.15 -8.27 -2.79
N TYR A 79 -8.47 -7.12 -2.71
CA TYR A 79 -7.16 -6.96 -3.34
C TYR A 79 -6.00 -7.50 -2.47
N LEU A 80 -5.93 -7.10 -1.20
CA LEU A 80 -4.86 -7.57 -0.30
C LEU A 80 -5.15 -8.96 0.29
N GLY A 81 -6.43 -9.36 0.36
CA GLY A 81 -6.82 -10.62 1.00
C GLY A 81 -6.67 -10.58 2.52
N VAL A 82 -6.84 -9.40 3.13
CA VAL A 82 -6.78 -9.22 4.59
C VAL A 82 -8.11 -8.75 5.13
N ALA A 83 -8.48 -9.23 6.32
CA ALA A 83 -9.76 -8.90 6.95
C ALA A 83 -9.56 -8.43 8.38
N ALA A 84 -10.28 -7.38 8.79
CA ALA A 84 -10.17 -6.86 10.15
C ALA A 84 -10.54 -7.90 11.23
N SER A 85 -11.34 -8.92 10.91
CA SER A 85 -11.67 -10.00 11.86
C SER A 85 -10.52 -10.96 12.16
N GLU A 86 -9.51 -11.03 11.30
CA GLU A 86 -8.42 -12.01 11.37
C GLU A 86 -7.04 -11.35 11.50
N ASP A 87 -6.84 -10.25 10.77
CA ASP A 87 -5.55 -9.60 10.54
C ASP A 87 -5.37 -8.28 11.28
N GLY A 88 -6.46 -7.76 11.85
CA GLY A 88 -6.57 -6.37 12.23
C GLY A 88 -7.67 -6.08 13.24
N GLU A 89 -8.13 -4.83 13.21
CA GLU A 89 -9.28 -4.32 13.94
C GLU A 89 -9.78 -3.04 13.26
N ILE A 90 -11.10 -2.87 13.15
CA ILE A 90 -11.71 -1.58 12.82
C ILE A 90 -12.05 -0.88 14.14
N VAL A 91 -11.37 0.23 14.43
CA VAL A 91 -11.52 0.98 15.69
C VAL A 91 -12.46 2.17 15.58
N GLU A 92 -12.80 2.57 14.36
CA GLU A 92 -13.79 3.60 14.05
C GLU A 92 -14.46 3.25 12.72
N HIS A 93 -15.80 3.36 12.66
CA HIS A 93 -16.55 3.23 11.42
C HIS A 93 -17.76 4.15 11.43
N THR A 94 -17.81 5.06 10.45
CA THR A 94 -18.89 6.01 10.21
C THR A 94 -19.12 6.12 8.70
N PRO A 95 -20.23 6.74 8.24
CA PRO A 95 -20.47 6.94 6.81
C PRO A 95 -19.38 7.72 6.05
N LYS A 96 -18.51 8.47 6.77
CA LYS A 96 -17.44 9.27 6.15
C LYS A 96 -16.03 8.83 6.53
N ARG A 97 -15.88 7.82 7.38
CA ARG A 97 -14.57 7.47 7.94
C ARG A 97 -14.51 6.05 8.46
N ILE A 98 -13.41 5.38 8.16
CA ILE A 98 -13.04 4.10 8.77
C ILE A 98 -11.57 4.16 9.19
N VAL A 99 -11.29 3.71 10.41
CA VAL A 99 -9.93 3.62 10.96
C VAL A 99 -9.64 2.16 11.28
N MET A 100 -8.54 1.66 10.72
CA MET A 100 -8.12 0.27 10.88
C MET A 100 -6.74 0.18 11.49
N ARG A 101 -6.52 -0.87 12.28
CA ARG A 101 -5.22 -1.25 12.83
C ARG A 101 -4.85 -2.64 12.34
N TRP A 102 -3.60 -2.81 11.90
CA TRP A 102 -3.16 -4.03 11.23
C TRP A 102 -1.94 -4.67 11.92
N TRP A 103 -2.04 -5.98 12.15
CA TRP A 103 -0.97 -6.85 12.68
C TRP A 103 -0.55 -7.96 11.71
N ASN A 104 -1.20 -8.08 10.55
CA ASN A 104 -0.88 -9.04 9.49
C ASN A 104 0.61 -9.12 9.15
N HIS A 105 1.01 -10.25 8.57
CA HIS A 105 2.34 -10.42 7.99
C HIS A 105 2.59 -9.35 6.92
N CYS A 106 3.78 -8.75 6.93
CA CYS A 106 4.15 -7.67 6.03
C CYS A 106 5.55 -7.92 5.46
N PRO A 107 5.66 -8.42 4.21
CA PRO A 107 6.95 -8.67 3.56
C PRO A 107 7.83 -7.42 3.44
N THR A 108 7.21 -6.25 3.25
CA THR A 108 7.90 -4.95 3.23
C THR A 108 8.55 -4.64 4.58
N LEU A 109 7.83 -4.84 5.68
CA LEU A 109 8.35 -4.61 7.04
C LEU A 109 9.54 -5.54 7.33
N GLU A 110 9.42 -6.83 6.98
CA GLU A 110 10.51 -7.79 7.16
C GLU A 110 11.76 -7.41 6.38
N ALA A 111 11.59 -7.01 5.11
CA ALA A 111 12.70 -6.55 4.28
C ALA A 111 13.33 -5.28 4.83
N CYS A 112 12.53 -4.30 5.25
CA CYS A 112 13.03 -3.06 5.85
C CYS A 112 13.83 -3.34 7.12
N ASN A 113 13.31 -4.19 8.02
CA ASN A 113 14.01 -4.57 9.25
C ASN A 113 15.35 -5.25 8.97
N LYS A 114 15.38 -6.20 8.02
CA LYS A 114 16.61 -6.93 7.67
C LYS A 114 17.66 -6.06 7.00
N LEU A 115 17.23 -5.04 6.26
CA LEU A 115 18.11 -4.18 5.47
C LEU A 115 18.40 -2.82 6.13
N GLY A 116 17.88 -2.58 7.34
CA GLY A 116 18.08 -1.32 8.08
C GLY A 116 17.39 -0.10 7.45
N LEU A 117 16.29 -0.31 6.71
CA LEU A 117 15.49 0.77 6.14
C LEU A 117 14.41 1.22 7.13
N ASP A 118 14.14 2.53 7.17
CA ASP A 118 13.00 3.04 7.94
C ASP A 118 11.69 2.78 7.19
N THR A 119 10.82 1.97 7.80
CA THR A 119 9.51 1.64 7.23
C THR A 119 8.63 2.86 7.03
N ARG A 120 8.80 3.94 7.82
CA ARG A 120 8.07 5.21 7.64
C ARG A 120 8.36 5.80 6.27
N GLU A 121 9.64 5.94 5.94
CA GLU A 121 10.09 6.50 4.66
C GLU A 121 9.62 5.64 3.48
N VAL A 122 9.85 4.32 3.57
CA VAL A 122 9.45 3.37 2.52
C VAL A 122 7.94 3.42 2.29
N CYS A 123 7.15 3.34 3.37
CA CYS A 123 5.69 3.31 3.26
C CYS A 123 5.13 4.62 2.73
N LYS A 124 5.69 5.77 3.14
CA LYS A 124 5.27 7.10 2.65
C LYS A 124 5.54 7.25 1.17
N LYS A 125 6.75 6.92 0.72
CA LYS A 125 7.18 7.21 -0.67
C LYS A 125 6.68 6.17 -1.67
N ALA A 126 6.63 4.89 -1.26
CA ALA A 126 6.34 3.80 -2.19
C ALA A 126 4.93 3.19 -2.07
N TYR A 127 4.17 3.43 -1.00
CA TYR A 127 2.91 2.70 -0.77
C TYR A 127 1.68 3.57 -0.50
N GLU A 128 1.81 4.74 0.15
CA GLU A 128 0.65 5.61 0.44
C GLU A 128 -0.05 6.10 -0.83
N LYS A 129 0.69 6.77 -1.73
CA LYS A 129 0.13 7.25 -3.00
C LYS A 129 -0.51 6.11 -3.82
N PRO A 130 0.11 4.93 -3.97
CA PRO A 130 -0.56 3.82 -4.64
C PRO A 130 -1.86 3.33 -4.00
N VAL A 131 -2.07 3.46 -2.69
CA VAL A 131 -3.39 3.18 -2.09
C VAL A 131 -4.38 4.29 -2.48
N GLN A 132 -3.95 5.55 -2.36
CA GLN A 132 -4.79 6.69 -2.74
C GLN A 132 -5.27 6.63 -4.20
N GLU A 133 -4.40 6.24 -5.14
CA GLU A 133 -4.77 6.08 -6.56
C GLU A 133 -5.70 4.88 -6.80
N PHE A 134 -5.61 3.83 -5.98
CA PHE A 134 -6.56 2.72 -6.03
C PHE A 134 -7.95 3.16 -5.56
N LEU A 135 -8.04 3.85 -4.42
CA LEU A 135 -9.31 4.30 -3.86
C LEU A 135 -10.01 5.33 -4.76
N LYS A 136 -9.28 6.23 -5.41
CA LYS A 136 -9.87 7.21 -6.36
C LYS A 136 -10.56 6.57 -7.55
N GLN A 137 -10.17 5.34 -7.92
CA GLN A 137 -10.84 4.59 -8.99
C GLN A 137 -12.16 3.94 -8.52
N ILE A 138 -12.34 3.80 -7.21
CA ILE A 138 -13.60 3.36 -6.58
C ILE A 138 -14.54 4.55 -6.47
N ASP A 139 -14.11 5.59 -5.75
CA ASP A 139 -14.82 6.87 -5.64
C ASP A 139 -13.78 8.01 -5.55
N PRO A 140 -13.87 9.04 -6.41
CA PRO A 140 -12.88 10.12 -6.46
C PRO A 140 -12.80 10.97 -5.18
N ARG A 141 -13.81 10.92 -4.31
CA ARG A 141 -13.86 11.62 -3.02
C ARG A 141 -13.12 10.88 -1.91
N LEU A 142 -12.79 9.60 -2.09
CA LEU A 142 -12.07 8.83 -1.09
C LEU A 142 -10.65 9.35 -0.90
N ARG A 143 -10.23 9.43 0.36
CA ARG A 143 -8.89 9.76 0.78
C ARG A 143 -8.30 8.65 1.62
N PHE A 144 -7.02 8.41 1.41
CA PHE A 144 -6.24 7.48 2.19
C PHE A 144 -5.21 8.24 3.02
N ASN A 145 -5.09 7.87 4.29
CA ASN A 145 -4.01 8.31 5.13
C ASN A 145 -3.44 7.14 5.92
N ARG A 146 -2.14 7.21 6.22
CA ARG A 146 -1.48 6.29 7.14
C ARG A 146 -0.95 7.09 8.32
N ASN A 147 -1.26 6.64 9.53
CA ASN A 147 -0.72 7.28 10.72
C ASN A 147 0.75 6.87 10.93
N TYR A 148 1.69 7.74 10.57
CA TYR A 148 3.13 7.47 10.72
C TYR A 148 3.65 7.56 12.15
N VAL A 149 2.82 7.99 13.11
CA VAL A 149 3.10 7.80 14.53
C VAL A 149 2.88 6.33 14.91
N ASN A 150 1.84 5.69 14.35
CA ASN A 150 1.46 4.31 14.60
C ASN A 150 1.76 3.41 13.38
N ILE A 151 3.05 3.11 13.16
CA ILE A 151 3.50 2.23 12.08
C ILE A 151 4.60 1.29 12.56
N ARG A 152 4.48 0.00 12.24
CA ARG A 152 5.47 -1.01 12.63
C ARG A 152 6.83 -0.78 11.93
N PRO A 153 7.97 -0.98 12.62
CA PRO A 153 8.11 -1.49 13.99
C PRO A 153 8.10 -0.40 15.08
N HIS A 154 7.91 0.88 14.72
CA HIS A 154 7.96 2.02 15.65
C HIS A 154 6.75 2.09 16.59
N ALA A 155 5.68 1.34 16.28
CA ALA A 155 4.53 1.10 17.12
C ALA A 155 4.07 -0.36 17.00
N ALA A 156 3.10 -0.77 17.83
CA ALA A 156 2.61 -2.15 17.87
C ALA A 156 1.81 -2.58 16.63
N TYR A 157 1.24 -1.62 15.89
CA TYR A 157 0.39 -1.84 14.72
C TYR A 157 0.65 -0.78 13.65
N CYS A 158 0.16 -1.03 12.43
CA CYS A 158 0.02 0.00 11.41
C CYS A 158 -1.41 0.52 11.44
N GLU A 159 -1.60 1.83 11.61
CA GLU A 159 -2.93 2.45 11.57
C GLU A 159 -3.15 3.19 10.25
N GLU A 160 -4.27 2.88 9.62
CA GLU A 160 -4.67 3.37 8.31
C GLU A 160 -6.10 3.88 8.34
N ILE A 161 -6.36 4.89 7.52
CA ILE A 161 -7.59 5.66 7.57
C ILE A 161 -8.08 5.82 6.14
N ILE A 162 -9.36 5.50 5.91
CA ILE A 162 -10.08 5.92 4.71
C ILE A 162 -11.15 6.94 5.10
N GLU A 163 -11.18 8.06 4.40
CA GLU A 163 -12.13 9.14 4.62
C GLU A 163 -12.86 9.51 3.33
N LEU A 164 -14.08 10.02 3.46
CA LEU A 164 -14.86 10.59 2.37
C LEU A 164 -14.83 12.12 2.48
N GLU A 165 -14.26 12.78 1.48
CA GLU A 165 -14.36 14.23 1.35
C GLU A 165 -15.75 14.67 0.88
N ASP A 166 -16.12 15.90 1.24
CA ASP A 166 -17.36 16.56 0.82
C ASP A 166 -17.35 16.95 -0.66
#